data_AF-A0A517NHN2-F1
#
_entry.id   AF-A0A517NHN2-F1
#
_cell.length_a   1.000
_cell.length_b   1.000
_cell.length_c   1.000
_cell.angle_alpha   90.00
_cell.angle_beta   90.00
_cell.angle_gamma   90.00
#
_symmetry.space_group_name_H-M   'P 1'
#
loop_
_entity.id
_entity.type
_entity.pdbx_description
1 polymer ?
#
loop_
_entity_poly.entity_id
_entity_poly.type
_entity_poly.pdbx_seq_one_letter_code
_entity_poly.pdbx_strand_id
1 'polypeptide(L)'
;MNAVSQSLPWLTWIYAAQTLISFFFGVGVFIFIAIRASDHSQAKKYALIGFSIQLLVTIVGLVAPVILSQLISMDSLGTGIMLINFAGNLLQMVSTGFIVAAIVTGRRPGASVPPSGTETERPRTIDGQNPYAV
;
A
#
# COMPACT_ATOMS: atom_id res chain seq x y z
N MET A 1 27.04 37.21 -11.19
CA MET A 1 26.27 36.79 -9.99
C MET A 1 24.87 37.35 -10.15
N ASN A 2 23.88 36.50 -10.44
CA ASN A 2 22.41 36.70 -10.34
C ASN A 2 21.72 35.68 -11.26
N ALA A 3 21.70 34.42 -10.84
CA ALA A 3 20.95 33.36 -11.53
C ALA A 3 20.38 32.36 -10.53
N VAL A 4 19.93 32.83 -9.37
CA VAL A 4 19.29 32.01 -8.35
C VAL A 4 17.99 32.72 -7.95
N SER A 5 16.91 31.95 -7.86
CA SER A 5 15.62 32.26 -7.24
C SER A 5 14.52 32.97 -8.05
N GLN A 6 14.18 32.48 -9.24
CA GLN A 6 12.76 32.39 -9.60
C GLN A 6 12.32 30.94 -9.45
N SER A 7 11.96 30.55 -8.22
CA SER A 7 11.25 29.31 -7.97
C SER A 7 9.97 29.33 -8.79
N LEU A 8 9.88 28.51 -9.83
CA LEU A 8 8.69 28.37 -10.68
C LEU A 8 7.50 27.99 -9.80
N PRO A 9 6.57 28.92 -9.49
CA PRO A 9 5.56 28.71 -8.46
C PRO A 9 4.61 27.55 -8.82
N TRP A 10 4.46 27.24 -10.10
CA TRP A 10 3.66 26.12 -10.59
C TRP A 10 4.25 24.75 -10.23
N LEU A 11 5.58 24.60 -10.14
CA LEU A 11 6.20 23.34 -9.70
C LEU A 11 5.86 23.04 -8.24
N THR A 12 5.81 24.07 -7.40
CA THR A 12 5.38 23.97 -6.00
C THR A 12 3.92 23.50 -5.90
N TRP A 13 3.04 24.04 -6.75
CA TRP A 13 1.64 23.62 -6.82
C TRP A 13 1.47 22.17 -7.26
N ILE A 14 2.23 21.72 -8.27
CA ILE A 14 2.20 20.32 -8.72
C ILE A 14 2.68 19.38 -7.62
N TYR A 15 3.77 19.71 -6.95
CA TYR A 15 4.30 18.91 -5.85
C TYR A 15 3.32 18.83 -4.67
N ALA A 16 2.68 19.96 -4.32
CA ALA A 16 1.65 20.00 -3.29
C ALA A 16 0.42 19.16 -3.68
N ALA A 17 -0.04 19.27 -4.93
CA ALA A 17 -1.17 18.51 -5.44
C ALA A 17 -0.88 16.99 -5.43
N GLN A 18 0.29 16.56 -5.90
CA GLN A 18 0.72 15.16 -5.85
C GLN A 18 0.70 14.63 -4.42
N THR A 19 1.25 15.39 -3.46
CA THR A 19 1.33 14.98 -2.06
C THR A 19 -0.06 14.86 -1.43
N LEU A 20 -0.94 15.83 -1.68
CA LEU A 20 -2.33 15.80 -1.21
C LEU A 20 -3.11 14.64 -1.80
N ILE A 21 -3.02 14.39 -3.11
CA ILE A 21 -3.68 13.26 -3.78
C ILE A 21 -3.21 11.94 -3.16
N SER A 22 -1.90 11.78 -2.97
CA SER A 22 -1.32 10.57 -2.37
C SER A 22 -1.79 10.37 -0.93
N PHE A 23 -1.90 11.45 -0.16
CA PHE A 23 -2.40 11.43 1.20
C PHE A 23 -3.88 11.01 1.27
N PHE A 24 -4.77 11.68 0.52
CA PHE A 24 -6.19 11.35 0.51
C PHE A 24 -6.45 9.94 -0.02
N PHE A 25 -5.68 9.49 -1.00
CA PHE A 25 -5.73 8.11 -1.48
C PHE A 25 -5.33 7.13 -0.36
N GLY A 26 -4.22 7.38 0.34
CA GLY A 26 -3.77 6.55 1.46
C GLY A 26 -4.81 6.47 2.58
N VAL A 27 -5.44 7.61 2.92
CA VAL A 27 -6.54 7.66 3.91
C VAL A 27 -7.75 6.87 3.42
N GLY A 28 -8.13 7.03 2.15
CA GLY A 28 -9.23 6.29 1.54
C GLY A 28 -9.01 4.77 1.59
N VAL A 29 -7.81 4.31 1.25
CA VAL A 29 -7.45 2.88 1.33
C VAL A 29 -7.44 2.39 2.78
N PHE A 30 -6.90 3.18 3.71
CA PHE A 30 -6.90 2.85 5.13
C PHE A 30 -8.33 2.66 5.68
N ILE A 31 -9.22 3.61 5.39
CA ILE A 31 -10.64 3.54 5.78
C ILE A 31 -11.32 2.34 5.12
N PHE A 32 -11.09 2.11 3.83
CA PHE A 32 -11.65 0.98 3.09
C PHE A 32 -11.25 -0.37 3.70
N ILE A 33 -9.97 -0.56 4.03
CA ILE A 33 -9.47 -1.77 4.70
C ILE A 33 -10.05 -1.90 6.10
N ALA A 34 -10.15 -0.80 6.85
CA ALA A 34 -10.70 -0.79 8.20
C ALA A 34 -12.18 -1.22 8.21
N ILE A 35 -13.01 -0.65 7.33
CA ILE A 35 -14.46 -0.91 7.22
C ILE A 35 -14.75 -2.31 6.67
N ARG A 36 -13.91 -2.85 5.77
CA ARG A 36 -14.17 -4.17 5.17
C ARG A 36 -14.26 -5.25 6.25
N ALA A 37 -15.41 -5.94 6.27
CA ALA A 37 -15.79 -6.88 7.32
C ALA A 37 -14.71 -7.97 7.56
N SER A 38 -14.52 -8.23 8.85
CA SER A 38 -13.49 -9.05 9.47
C SER A 38 -13.46 -10.50 8.96
N ASP A 39 -12.58 -10.79 8.01
CA ASP A 39 -11.81 -12.01 8.15
C ASP A 39 -10.76 -11.71 9.23
N HIS A 40 -10.74 -12.48 10.32
CA HIS A 40 -9.72 -12.45 11.39
C HIS A 40 -8.30 -12.82 10.89
N SER A 41 -8.04 -12.59 9.60
CA SER A 41 -6.79 -12.85 8.93
C SER A 41 -5.73 -11.85 9.39
N GLN A 42 -4.56 -12.38 9.76
CA GLN A 42 -3.37 -11.60 10.10
C GLN A 42 -3.00 -10.61 8.98
N ALA A 43 -3.40 -10.90 7.73
CA ALA A 43 -3.26 -10.01 6.58
C ALA A 43 -3.86 -8.61 6.80
N LYS A 44 -5.05 -8.52 7.43
CA LYS A 44 -5.70 -7.24 7.70
C LYS A 44 -4.88 -6.41 8.68
N LYS A 45 -4.29 -7.05 9.69
CA LYS A 45 -3.44 -6.38 10.69
C LYS A 45 -2.15 -5.85 10.06
N TYR A 46 -1.47 -6.66 9.25
CA TYR A 46 -0.26 -6.22 8.56
C TYR A 46 -0.53 -5.10 7.56
N ALA A 47 -1.66 -5.15 6.84
CA ALA A 47 -2.05 -4.07 5.92
C ALA A 47 -2.30 -2.76 6.68
N LEU A 48 -3.04 -2.84 7.79
CA LEU A 48 -3.38 -1.67 8.59
C LEU A 48 -2.13 -1.02 9.17
N ILE A 49 -1.19 -1.82 9.71
CA ILE A 49 0.10 -1.32 10.21
C ILE A 49 0.91 -0.66 9.08
N GLY A 50 1.03 -1.31 7.92
CA GLY A 50 1.76 -0.76 6.77
C GLY A 50 1.19 0.57 6.30
N PHE A 51 -0.13 0.67 6.11
CA PHE A 51 -0.78 1.92 5.72
C PHE A 51 -0.70 3.00 6.82
N SER A 52 -0.76 2.64 8.10
CA SER A 52 -0.55 3.60 9.19
C SER A 52 0.86 4.19 9.16
N ILE A 53 1.89 3.38 8.95
CA ILE A 53 3.28 3.86 8.82
C ILE A 53 3.41 4.74 7.58
N GLN A 54 2.80 4.35 6.45
CA GLN A 54 2.81 5.16 5.22
C GLN A 54 2.21 6.56 5.43
N LEU A 55 1.08 6.63 6.13
CA LEU A 55 0.43 7.90 6.46
C LEU A 55 1.28 8.72 7.42
N LEU A 56 1.91 8.10 8.42
CA LEU A 56 2.82 8.77 9.33
C LEU A 56 4.01 9.38 8.59
N VAL A 57 4.66 8.64 7.69
CA VAL A 57 5.77 9.14 6.86
C VAL A 57 5.34 10.36 6.05
N THR A 58 4.14 10.30 5.47
CA THR A 58 3.59 11.41 4.68
C THR A 58 3.36 12.66 5.55
N ILE A 59 2.80 12.49 6.75
CA ILE A 59 2.59 13.59 7.71
C ILE A 59 3.92 14.18 8.18
N VAL A 60 4.87 13.32 8.55
CA VAL A 60 6.21 13.75 8.98
C VAL A 60 6.91 14.51 7.86
N GLY A 61 6.83 14.04 6.61
CA GLY A 61 7.38 14.74 5.46
C GLY A 61 6.78 16.13 5.21
N LEU A 62 5.50 16.32 5.54
CA LEU A 62 4.82 17.61 5.42
C LEU A 62 5.13 18.57 6.58
N VAL A 63 5.16 18.05 7.81
CA VAL A 63 5.20 18.89 9.02
C VAL A 63 6.64 19.11 9.51
N ALA A 64 7.53 18.12 9.37
CA ALA A 64 8.86 18.19 9.95
C ALA A 64 9.74 19.31 9.36
N PRO A 65 9.70 19.64 8.05
CA PRO A 65 10.43 20.80 7.53
C PRO A 65 9.95 22.13 8.13
N VAL A 66 8.64 22.26 8.38
CA VAL A 66 8.05 23.45 9.00
C VAL A 66 8.53 23.60 10.44
N ILE A 67 8.49 22.52 11.22
CA ILE A 67 8.98 22.51 12.61
C ILE A 67 10.48 22.79 12.66
N LEU A 68 11.28 22.14 11.81
CA LEU A 68 12.73 22.33 11.80
C LEU A 68 13.12 23.77 11.46
N SER A 69 12.41 24.42 10.55
CA SER A 69 12.66 25.83 10.21
C SER A 69 12.44 26.80 11.38
N GLN A 70 11.70 26.39 12.42
CA GLN A 70 11.47 27.16 13.63
C GLN A 70 12.44 26.82 14.76
N LEU A 71 13.01 25.61 14.78
CA LEU A 71 13.82 25.10 15.89
C LEU A 71 15.33 25.09 15.63
N ILE A 72 15.77 25.10 14.36
CA ILE A 72 17.17 24.89 13.98
C ILE A 72 17.72 26.12 13.23
N SER A 73 18.98 26.48 13.51
CA SER A 73 19.68 27.55 12.79
C SER A 73 19.86 27.22 11.31
N MET A 74 19.82 28.24 10.46
CA MET A 74 19.86 28.09 8.98
C MET A 74 21.03 27.24 8.48
N ASP A 75 22.18 27.27 9.17
CA ASP A 75 23.38 26.52 8.80
C ASP A 75 23.25 25.00 9.02
N SER A 76 22.32 24.55 9.86
CA SER A 76 22.13 23.12 10.18
C SER A 76 20.81 22.54 9.67
N LEU A 77 19.98 23.36 9.01
CA LEU A 77 18.74 22.92 8.35
C LEU A 77 18.97 21.85 7.28
N GLY A 78 20.04 21.97 6.49
CA GLY A 78 20.37 20.99 5.45
C GLY A 78 20.60 19.58 6.02
N THR A 79 21.37 19.49 7.10
CA THR A 79 21.64 18.22 7.80
C THR A 79 20.37 17.67 8.46
N GLY A 80 19.53 18.52 9.04
CA GLY A 80 18.25 18.14 9.63
C GLY A 80 17.26 17.55 8.59
N ILE A 81 17.15 18.19 7.43
CA ILE A 81 16.32 17.70 6.32
C ILE A 81 16.86 16.37 5.79
N MET A 82 18.18 16.22 5.67
CA MET A 82 18.79 14.96 5.24
C MET A 82 18.49 13.81 6.21
N LEU A 83 18.56 14.05 7.52
CA LEU A 83 18.25 13.05 8.55
C LEU A 83 16.77 12.64 8.52
N ILE A 84 15.85 13.60 8.35
CA ILE A 84 14.41 13.33 8.21
C ILE A 84 14.15 12.49 6.96
N ASN A 85 14.76 12.85 5.83
CA ASN A 85 14.58 12.09 4.59
C ASN A 85 15.13 10.67 4.72
N PHE A 86 16.26 10.49 5.38
CA PHE A 86 16.80 9.16 5.67
C PHE A 86 15.87 8.34 6.56
N ALA A 87 15.39 8.91 7.67
CA ALA A 87 14.44 8.25 8.55
C ALA A 87 13.11 7.94 7.85
N GLY A 88 12.62 8.86 7.03
CA GLY A 88 11.44 8.69 6.19
C GLY A 88 11.57 7.53 5.21
N ASN A 89 12.71 7.43 4.52
CA ASN A 89 12.99 6.32 3.60
C ASN A 89 13.03 4.96 4.34
N LEU A 90 13.64 4.89 5.52
CA LEU A 90 13.64 3.68 6.33
C LEU A 90 12.22 3.26 6.74
N LEU A 91 11.43 4.20 7.26
CA LEU A 91 10.02 3.95 7.61
C LEU A 91 9.19 3.55 6.38
N GLN A 92 9.51 4.07 5.21
CA GLN A 92 8.83 3.72 3.97
C GLN A 92 9.18 2.31 3.48
N MET A 93 10.43 1.86 3.67
CA MET A 93 10.81 0.46 3.44
C MET A 93 10.08 -0.48 4.40
N VAL A 94 9.97 -0.11 5.68
CA VAL A 94 9.23 -0.89 6.69
C VAL A 94 7.74 -0.96 6.33
N SER A 95 7.12 0.18 5.99
CA SER A 95 5.73 0.27 5.50
C SER A 95 5.48 -0.69 4.33
N THR A 96 6.35 -0.62 3.33
CA THR A 96 6.26 -1.47 2.13
C THR A 96 6.39 -2.95 2.50
N GLY A 97 7.30 -3.29 3.42
CA GLY A 97 7.45 -4.66 3.94
C GLY A 97 6.18 -5.19 4.60
N PHE A 98 5.50 -4.37 5.41
CA PHE A 98 4.23 -4.73 6.03
C PHE A 98 3.09 -4.89 5.01
N ILE A 99 3.03 -4.03 3.98
CA ILE A 99 2.05 -4.14 2.90
C ILE A 99 2.29 -5.43 2.10
N VAL A 100 3.54 -5.75 1.76
CA VAL A 100 3.89 -7.00 1.06
C VAL A 100 3.56 -8.21 1.94
N ALA A 101 3.91 -8.19 3.23
CA ALA A 101 3.55 -9.24 4.18
C ALA A 101 2.03 -9.42 4.26
N ALA A 102 1.25 -8.34 4.20
CA ALA A 102 -0.21 -8.40 4.15
C ALA A 102 -0.73 -9.08 2.88
N ILE A 103 -0.12 -8.81 1.71
CA ILE A 103 -0.48 -9.46 0.45
C ILE A 103 -0.15 -10.96 0.50
N VAL A 104 1.03 -11.32 1.00
CA VAL A 104 1.48 -12.72 1.09
C VAL A 104 0.63 -13.52 2.07
N THR A 105 0.34 -12.95 3.25
CA THR A 105 -0.50 -13.60 4.27
C THR A 105 -2.00 -13.55 3.92
N GLY A 106 -2.42 -12.60 3.08
CA GLY A 106 -3.79 -12.45 2.60
C GLY A 106 -4.13 -13.32 1.39
N ARG A 107 -3.12 -13.82 0.67
CA ARG A 107 -3.31 -14.88 -0.32
C ARG A 107 -3.76 -16.14 0.42
N ARG A 108 -5.07 -16.40 0.44
CA ARG A 108 -5.59 -17.74 0.75
C ARG A 108 -4.84 -18.74 -0.15
N PRO A 109 -4.16 -19.76 0.38
CA PRO A 109 -3.79 -20.92 -0.42
C PRO A 109 -5.09 -21.65 -0.76
N GLY A 110 -5.72 -21.27 -1.86
CA GLY A 110 -7.09 -21.70 -2.14
C GLY A 110 -7.74 -21.06 -3.35
N ALA A 111 -6.96 -20.73 -4.37
CA ALA A 111 -7.38 -21.03 -5.73
C ALA A 111 -6.57 -22.26 -6.17
N SER A 112 -6.65 -23.34 -5.38
CA SER A 112 -6.63 -24.66 -6.01
C SER A 112 -7.81 -24.61 -6.98
N VAL A 113 -7.52 -24.37 -8.26
CA VAL A 113 -8.37 -24.79 -9.35
C VAL A 113 -8.90 -26.16 -8.91
N PRO A 114 -10.21 -26.33 -8.64
CA PRO A 114 -10.70 -27.69 -8.42
C PRO A 114 -10.22 -28.45 -9.65
N PRO A 115 -9.52 -29.59 -9.52
CA PRO A 115 -9.24 -30.40 -10.70
C PRO A 115 -10.58 -30.52 -11.40
N SER A 116 -10.64 -30.09 -12.66
CA SER A 116 -11.81 -30.18 -13.50
C SER A 116 -12.29 -31.63 -13.42
N GLY A 117 -13.28 -31.85 -12.58
CA GLY A 117 -13.44 -33.13 -11.89
C GLY A 117 -14.58 -33.03 -10.88
N THR A 118 -15.55 -32.14 -11.12
CA THR A 118 -16.92 -32.63 -11.04
C THR A 118 -17.02 -33.69 -12.13
N GLU A 119 -16.70 -34.93 -11.77
CA GLU A 119 -17.41 -36.07 -12.30
C GLU A 119 -18.88 -35.71 -12.15
N THR A 120 -19.46 -35.19 -13.24
CA THR A 120 -20.88 -35.28 -13.47
C THR A 120 -21.15 -36.76 -13.32
N GLU A 121 -21.74 -37.14 -12.20
CA GLU A 121 -22.17 -38.49 -11.91
C GLU A 121 -22.92 -38.97 -13.15
N ARG A 122 -22.25 -39.77 -13.99
CA ARG A 122 -22.92 -40.37 -15.15
C ARG A 122 -24.07 -41.15 -14.54
N PRO A 123 -25.32 -40.95 -15.02
CA PRO A 123 -26.38 -41.88 -14.69
C PRO A 123 -25.82 -43.27 -14.96
N ARG A 124 -25.85 -44.17 -13.98
CA ARG A 124 -25.49 -45.57 -14.20
C ARG A 124 -26.50 -46.11 -15.21
N THR A 125 -26.17 -46.00 -16.49
CA THR A 125 -26.76 -46.84 -17.53
C THR A 125 -26.43 -48.25 -17.12
N ILE A 126 -27.47 -48.96 -16.68
CA ILE A 126 -27.44 -50.41 -16.47
C ILE A 126 -26.81 -51.02 -17.72
N ASP A 127 -25.74 -51.79 -17.52
CA ASP A 127 -25.04 -52.48 -18.59
C ASP A 127 -26.05 -53.30 -19.40
N GLY A 128 -26.31 -52.86 -20.64
CA GLY A 128 -27.26 -53.52 -21.54
C GLY A 128 -28.08 -52.61 -22.47
N GLN A 129 -28.04 -51.29 -22.30
CA GLN A 129 -28.82 -50.35 -23.11
C GLN A 129 -27.97 -49.29 -23.84
N ASN A 130 -26.88 -49.72 -24.48
CA ASN A 130 -26.19 -48.87 -25.45
C ASN A 130 -26.58 -49.30 -26.88
N PRO A 131 -27.51 -48.60 -27.56
CA PRO A 131 -27.91 -48.91 -28.94
C PRO A 131 -26.84 -48.57 -30.00
N TYR A 132 -25.64 -48.13 -29.59
CA TYR A 132 -24.53 -47.77 -30.48
C TYR A 132 -23.24 -48.59 -30.24
N ALA A 133 -23.33 -49.70 -29.51
CA ALA A 133 -22.23 -50.67 -29.45
C ALA A 133 -22.23 -51.52 -30.74
N VAL A 134 -21.59 -51.00 -31.78
CA VAL A 134 -21.17 -51.75 -32.98
C VAL A 134 -19.75 -52.24 -32.77
#